data_AF-A0AAE0JEY5-F1
#
_entry.id   AF-A0AAE0JEY5-F1
#
_cell.length_a   1.000
_cell.length_b   1.000
_cell.length_c   1.000
_cell.angle_alpha   90.00
_cell.angle_beta   90.00
_cell.angle_gamma   90.00
#
_symmetry.space_group_name_H-M   'P 1'
#
loop_
_entity.id
_entity.type
_entity.pdbx_description
1 polymer ?
#
loop_
_entity_poly.entity_id
_entity_poly.type
_entity_poly.pdbx_seq_one_letter_code
_entity_poly.pdbx_strand_id
1 'polypeptide(L)'
;MPFLISRNNSACASNTQSKKGKEPAEEPTSHPSRPHDHGKILLGLGTLILELWFGQPLESQPSWEANFGPNGQETEFTKFNAAATWQRMVADHGGPILHNITRRCIYGNFGLATQNLEDTELIKAVYGNVVMELQRLCDALS
;
A
#
# COMPACT_ATOMS: atom_id res chain seq x y z
N MET A 1 -6.09 -33.69 38.46
CA MET A 1 -7.02 -33.11 39.45
C MET A 1 -7.99 -32.18 38.72
N PRO A 2 -9.27 -32.56 38.55
CA PRO A 2 -10.31 -31.74 37.92
C PRO A 2 -11.30 -31.15 38.96
N PHE A 3 -11.94 -30.03 38.64
CA PHE A 3 -13.21 -29.55 39.21
C PHE A 3 -13.92 -28.78 38.08
N LEU A 4 -14.90 -29.32 37.35
CA LEU A 4 -16.32 -29.58 37.63
C LEU A 4 -17.22 -28.33 37.87
N ILE A 5 -17.93 -27.99 36.79
CA ILE A 5 -19.39 -27.73 36.64
C ILE A 5 -20.06 -26.66 37.52
N SER A 6 -20.73 -25.68 36.89
CA SER A 6 -22.18 -25.50 37.10
C SER A 6 -22.88 -24.79 35.93
N ARG A 7 -24.04 -25.35 35.59
CA ARG A 7 -24.98 -25.06 34.52
C ARG A 7 -26.27 -24.58 35.21
N ASN A 8 -27.00 -23.62 34.63
CA ASN A 8 -28.48 -23.49 34.70
C ASN A 8 -28.87 -22.26 33.84
N ASN A 9 -29.49 -22.44 32.68
CA ASN A 9 -30.94 -22.62 32.43
C ASN A 9 -31.81 -21.44 32.93
N SER A 10 -32.41 -20.69 32.00
CA SER A 10 -33.87 -20.54 31.94
C SER A 10 -34.33 -19.90 30.61
N ALA A 11 -35.57 -20.19 30.24
CA ALA A 11 -36.12 -20.15 28.90
C ALA A 11 -37.03 -18.93 28.60
N CYS A 12 -37.34 -18.81 27.30
CA CYS A 12 -38.57 -18.30 26.66
C CYS A 12 -39.25 -17.03 27.18
N ALA A 13 -39.36 -16.03 26.30
CA ALA A 13 -40.66 -15.46 25.91
C ALA A 13 -40.54 -14.66 24.60
N SER A 14 -41.38 -15.01 23.64
CA SER A 14 -41.67 -14.30 22.40
C SER A 14 -42.34 -12.95 22.68
N ASN A 15 -42.19 -11.96 21.79
CA ASN A 15 -43.33 -11.15 21.38
C ASN A 15 -43.12 -10.42 20.05
N THR A 16 -44.20 -10.39 19.30
CA THR A 16 -44.32 -10.07 17.87
C THR A 16 -44.81 -8.63 17.67
N GLN A 17 -44.27 -7.97 16.63
CA GLN A 17 -44.84 -6.87 15.81
C GLN A 17 -45.36 -5.58 16.46
N SER A 18 -44.80 -4.45 16.01
CA SER A 18 -45.62 -3.35 15.47
C SER A 18 -44.86 -2.50 14.46
N LYS A 19 -45.37 -2.47 13.22
CA LYS A 19 -45.02 -1.49 12.19
C LYS A 19 -45.68 -0.15 12.54
N LYS A 20 -44.93 0.95 12.52
CA LYS A 20 -45.49 2.30 12.26
C LYS A 20 -44.42 3.17 11.60
N GLY A 21 -44.79 3.77 10.48
CA GLY A 21 -43.87 4.36 9.51
C GLY A 21 -43.10 5.57 10.02
N LYS A 22 -41.96 5.79 9.35
CA LYS A 22 -41.37 7.10 9.16
C LYS A 22 -40.60 7.07 7.84
N GLU A 23 -41.15 7.81 6.89
CA GLU A 23 -40.52 8.40 5.70
C GLU A 23 -39.00 8.59 5.87
N PRO A 24 -38.15 8.02 5.01
CA PRO A 24 -36.76 8.45 4.94
C PRO A 24 -36.71 9.72 4.08
N ALA A 25 -36.60 10.86 4.76
CA ALA A 25 -36.13 12.08 4.12
C ALA A 25 -34.76 11.78 3.50
N GLU A 26 -34.66 11.98 2.18
CA GLU A 26 -33.41 11.97 1.44
C GLU A 26 -32.53 13.12 1.95
N GLU A 27 -31.62 12.80 2.85
CA GLU A 27 -30.50 13.68 3.17
C GLU A 27 -29.34 13.24 2.25
N PRO A 28 -28.86 14.09 1.31
CA PRO A 28 -27.67 13.79 0.56
C PRO A 28 -26.51 13.89 1.53
N THR A 29 -26.17 12.77 2.15
CA THR A 29 -24.92 12.57 2.86
C THR A 29 -23.82 12.70 1.83
N SER A 30 -23.36 13.93 1.64
CA SER A 30 -22.11 14.24 0.97
C SER A 30 -21.00 13.59 1.80
N HIS A 31 -20.72 12.33 1.47
CA HIS A 31 -19.50 11.70 1.94
C HIS A 31 -18.36 12.60 1.47
N PRO A 32 -17.56 13.18 2.37
CA PRO A 32 -16.39 13.93 1.96
C PRO A 32 -15.57 13.00 1.09
N SER A 33 -15.33 13.42 -0.15
CA SER A 33 -14.50 12.70 -1.10
C SER A 33 -13.21 12.32 -0.39
N ARG A 34 -12.96 11.01 -0.33
CA ARG A 34 -11.77 10.46 0.32
C ARG A 34 -10.56 11.18 -0.27
N PRO A 35 -9.68 11.78 0.54
CA PRO A 35 -8.53 12.51 0.02
C PRO A 35 -7.78 11.61 -0.96
N HIS A 36 -7.44 12.16 -2.13
CA HIS A 36 -6.80 11.41 -3.20
C HIS A 36 -5.43 10.88 -2.75
N ASP A 37 -5.40 9.61 -2.37
CA ASP A 37 -4.18 8.89 -2.01
C ASP A 37 -3.57 8.28 -3.26
N HIS A 38 -2.43 8.83 -3.68
CA HIS A 38 -1.69 8.39 -4.86
C HIS A 38 -0.57 7.40 -4.51
N GLY A 39 -0.61 6.76 -3.34
CA GLY A 39 0.39 5.77 -2.93
C GLY A 39 0.58 4.63 -3.92
N LYS A 40 -0.49 4.17 -4.58
CA LYS A 40 -0.39 3.15 -5.64
C LYS A 40 0.42 3.63 -6.85
N ILE A 41 0.36 4.92 -7.19
CA ILE A 41 1.15 5.51 -8.27
C ILE A 41 2.62 5.57 -7.86
N LEU A 42 2.92 6.01 -6.64
CA LEU A 42 4.29 6.05 -6.12
C LEU A 42 4.92 4.66 -6.04
N LEU A 43 4.16 3.66 -5.58
CA LEU A 43 4.57 2.26 -5.60
C LEU A 43 4.85 1.78 -7.03
N GLY A 44 3.95 2.10 -7.97
CA GLY A 44 4.12 1.79 -9.39
C GLY A 44 5.40 2.41 -9.96
N LEU A 45 5.66 3.68 -9.68
CA LEU A 45 6.87 4.39 -10.10
C LEU A 45 8.14 3.71 -9.56
N GLY A 46 8.17 3.39 -8.27
CA GLY A 46 9.32 2.71 -7.66
C GLY A 46 9.56 1.32 -8.26
N THR A 47 8.49 0.60 -8.58
CA THR A 47 8.55 -0.71 -9.25
C THR A 47 9.11 -0.55 -10.67
N LEU A 48 8.57 0.40 -11.46
CA LEU A 48 9.04 0.66 -12.82
C LEU A 48 10.52 1.03 -12.87
N ILE A 49 11.00 1.84 -11.92
CA ILE A 49 12.42 2.18 -11.83
C ILE A 49 13.28 0.93 -11.59
N LEU A 50 12.86 0.02 -10.69
CA LEU A 50 13.56 -1.26 -10.48
C LEU A 50 13.56 -2.12 -11.75
N GLU A 51 12.40 -2.28 -12.39
CA GLU A 51 12.24 -3.11 -13.58
C GLU A 51 13.11 -2.61 -14.74
N LEU A 52 13.15 -1.29 -14.95
CA LEU A 52 14.00 -0.67 -15.97
C LEU A 52 15.49 -0.84 -15.65
N TRP A 53 15.87 -0.70 -14.39
CA TRP A 53 17.27 -0.77 -13.98
C TRP A 53 17.86 -2.19 -14.09
N PHE A 54 17.07 -3.20 -13.68
CA PHE A 54 17.51 -4.59 -13.67
C PHE A 54 17.04 -5.38 -14.89
N GLY A 55 16.24 -4.77 -15.76
CA GLY A 55 15.79 -5.35 -17.03
C GLY A 55 14.89 -6.57 -16.87
N GLN A 56 14.17 -6.68 -15.76
CA GLN A 56 13.30 -7.82 -15.43
C GLN A 56 12.00 -7.31 -14.79
N PRO A 57 10.84 -7.92 -15.06
CA PRO A 57 9.58 -7.54 -14.39
C PRO A 57 9.56 -8.01 -12.93
N LEU A 58 8.80 -7.34 -12.07
CA LEU A 58 8.65 -7.71 -10.66
C LEU A 58 8.18 -9.17 -10.50
N GLU A 59 7.27 -9.61 -11.36
CA GLU A 59 6.66 -10.95 -11.35
C GLU A 59 7.67 -12.07 -11.65
N SER A 60 8.82 -11.75 -12.26
CA SER A 60 9.90 -12.72 -12.50
C SER A 60 10.83 -12.89 -11.30
N GLN A 61 10.72 -12.03 -10.28
CA GLN A 61 11.65 -12.02 -9.17
C GLN A 61 11.29 -13.06 -8.11
N PRO A 62 12.27 -13.66 -7.41
CA PRO A 62 12.00 -14.58 -6.31
C PRO A 62 11.12 -13.98 -5.20
N SER A 63 11.13 -12.65 -5.06
CA SER A 63 10.28 -11.92 -4.13
C SER A 63 8.79 -11.91 -4.49
N TRP A 64 8.39 -12.27 -5.71
CA TRP A 64 6.99 -12.24 -6.11
C TRP A 64 6.16 -13.30 -5.38
N GLU A 65 6.37 -14.57 -5.70
CA GLU A 65 5.63 -15.69 -5.10
C GLU A 65 5.91 -15.84 -3.60
N ALA A 66 7.10 -15.43 -3.14
CA ALA A 66 7.45 -15.42 -1.72
C ALA A 66 6.55 -14.50 -0.87
N ASN A 67 5.80 -13.59 -1.50
CA ASN A 67 4.88 -12.67 -0.83
C ASN A 67 3.40 -12.95 -1.16
N PHE A 68 3.08 -14.16 -1.60
CA PHE A 68 1.70 -14.63 -1.74
C PHE A 68 1.04 -14.87 -0.38
N GLY A 69 -0.29 -14.85 -0.37
CA GLY A 69 -1.07 -15.20 0.80
C GLY A 69 -0.95 -16.69 1.16
N PRO A 70 -1.49 -17.11 2.32
CA PRO A 70 -1.43 -18.52 2.76
C PRO A 70 -2.05 -19.53 1.77
N ASN A 71 -2.91 -19.07 0.87
CA ASN A 71 -3.52 -19.87 -0.19
C ASN A 71 -2.64 -20.00 -1.45
N GLY A 72 -1.43 -19.45 -1.44
CA GLY A 72 -0.53 -19.43 -2.61
C GLY A 72 -1.04 -18.55 -3.75
N GLN A 73 -1.80 -17.50 -3.44
CA GLN A 73 -2.30 -16.54 -4.42
C GLN A 73 -1.89 -15.11 -4.07
N GLU A 74 -1.89 -14.24 -5.06
CA GLU A 74 -1.66 -12.81 -4.88
C GLU A 74 -2.71 -12.19 -3.95
N THR A 75 -2.27 -11.19 -3.21
CA THR A 75 -3.08 -10.36 -2.31
C THR A 75 -2.92 -8.90 -2.67
N GLU A 76 -3.77 -8.03 -2.10
CA GLU A 76 -3.64 -6.58 -2.30
C GLU A 76 -2.28 -6.00 -1.84
N PHE A 77 -1.56 -6.71 -0.96
CA PHE A 77 -0.25 -6.32 -0.46
C PHE A 77 0.92 -6.99 -1.19
N THR A 78 0.66 -7.99 -2.02
CA THR A 78 1.71 -8.78 -2.68
C THR A 78 2.65 -7.89 -3.49
N LYS A 79 2.10 -6.97 -4.29
CA LYS A 79 2.92 -6.03 -5.07
C LYS A 79 3.83 -5.16 -4.20
N PHE A 80 3.28 -4.59 -3.13
CA PHE A 80 4.06 -3.77 -2.21
C PHE A 80 5.18 -4.59 -1.54
N ASN A 81 4.82 -5.75 -0.98
CA ASN A 81 5.77 -6.60 -0.25
C ASN A 81 6.86 -7.17 -1.16
N ALA A 82 6.50 -7.59 -2.37
CA ALA A 82 7.42 -8.08 -3.37
C ALA A 82 8.39 -6.98 -3.82
N ALA A 83 7.89 -5.79 -4.18
CA ALA A 83 8.72 -4.67 -4.58
C ALA A 83 9.66 -4.23 -3.44
N ALA A 84 9.14 -4.12 -2.22
CA ALA A 84 9.93 -3.77 -1.03
C ALA A 84 11.01 -4.81 -0.72
N THR A 85 10.73 -6.09 -0.94
CA THR A 85 11.69 -7.18 -0.73
C THR A 85 12.76 -7.16 -1.82
N TRP A 86 12.36 -7.04 -3.09
CA TRP A 86 13.29 -6.92 -4.19
C TRP A 86 14.23 -5.72 -4.03
N GLN A 87 13.67 -4.55 -3.69
CA GLN A 87 14.42 -3.32 -3.44
C GLN A 87 15.52 -3.49 -2.39
N ARG A 88 15.25 -4.27 -1.34
CA ARG A 88 16.24 -4.61 -0.30
C ARG A 88 17.30 -5.58 -0.80
N MET A 89 16.93 -6.57 -1.60
CA MET A 89 17.85 -7.57 -2.15
C MET A 89 18.88 -6.96 -3.11
N VAL A 90 18.48 -5.95 -3.89
CA VAL A 90 19.34 -5.35 -4.93
C VAL A 90 20.04 -4.08 -4.50
N ALA A 91 19.99 -3.73 -3.20
CA ALA A 91 20.57 -2.50 -2.66
C ALA A 91 22.05 -2.33 -3.03
N ASP A 92 22.83 -3.40 -2.91
CA ASP A 92 24.27 -3.38 -3.21
C ASP A 92 24.58 -3.30 -4.71
N HIS A 93 23.64 -3.75 -5.56
CA HIS A 93 23.81 -3.79 -7.02
C HIS A 93 23.42 -2.47 -7.69
N GLY A 94 22.39 -1.79 -7.16
CA GLY A 94 21.90 -0.51 -7.66
C GLY A 94 22.65 0.72 -7.13
N GLY A 95 23.45 0.53 -6.08
CA GLY A 95 24.11 1.63 -5.37
C GLY A 95 23.15 2.47 -4.52
N PRO A 96 23.71 3.34 -3.66
CA PRO A 96 22.95 4.04 -2.62
C PRO A 96 21.92 5.03 -3.18
N ILE A 97 22.19 5.64 -4.34
CA ILE A 97 21.29 6.62 -4.98
C ILE A 97 20.02 5.92 -5.47
N LEU A 98 20.15 4.86 -6.29
CA LEU A 98 19.00 4.09 -6.77
C LEU A 98 18.21 3.46 -5.61
N HIS A 99 18.92 2.94 -4.61
CA HIS A 99 18.29 2.40 -3.41
C HIS A 99 17.41 3.45 -2.71
N ASN A 100 17.89 4.68 -2.55
CA ASN A 100 17.14 5.76 -1.91
C ASN A 100 15.90 6.17 -2.73
N ILE A 101 16.08 6.36 -4.04
CA ILE A 101 15.00 6.71 -4.97
C ILE A 101 13.86 5.69 -4.89
N THR A 102 14.18 4.42 -5.13
CA THR A 102 13.19 3.33 -5.16
C THR A 102 12.53 3.11 -3.81
N ARG A 103 13.28 3.22 -2.70
CA ARG A 103 12.73 3.16 -1.35
C ARG A 103 11.68 4.25 -1.11
N ARG A 104 11.98 5.50 -1.46
CA ARG A 104 11.03 6.60 -1.24
C ARG A 104 9.74 6.39 -2.01
N CYS A 105 9.83 5.96 -3.26
CA CYS A 105 8.67 5.64 -4.09
C CYS A 105 7.83 4.48 -3.51
N ILE A 106 8.46 3.34 -3.21
CA ILE A 106 7.75 2.13 -2.74
C ILE A 106 7.05 2.36 -1.41
N TYR A 107 7.70 3.04 -0.47
CA TYR A 107 7.15 3.31 0.85
C TYR A 107 6.35 4.62 0.92
N GLY A 108 6.32 5.40 -0.17
CA GLY A 108 5.76 6.76 -0.20
C GLY A 108 6.34 7.69 0.87
N ASN A 109 7.61 7.48 1.25
CA ASN A 109 8.25 8.21 2.34
C ASN A 109 8.93 9.49 1.84
N PHE A 110 8.10 10.52 1.69
CA PHE A 110 8.52 11.87 1.28
C PHE A 110 8.50 12.88 2.43
N GLY A 111 8.35 12.43 3.68
CA GLY A 111 8.32 13.31 4.85
C GLY A 111 7.04 14.12 5.02
N LEU A 112 5.95 13.70 4.38
CA LEU A 112 4.66 14.36 4.39
C LEU A 112 3.57 13.40 4.91
N ALA A 113 2.51 13.98 5.48
CA ALA A 113 1.40 13.22 6.07
C ALA A 113 0.48 12.60 5.01
N THR A 114 0.43 13.17 3.81
CA THR A 114 -0.41 12.70 2.72
C THR A 114 0.45 12.34 1.51
N GLN A 115 -0.06 11.40 0.71
CA GLN A 115 0.52 11.04 -0.59
C GLN A 115 -0.35 11.59 -1.72
N ASN A 116 -0.80 12.85 -1.58
CA ASN A 116 -1.61 13.50 -2.61
C ASN A 116 -0.72 14.21 -3.64
N LEU A 117 -0.70 13.74 -4.89
CA LEU A 117 0.08 14.37 -5.97
C LEU A 117 -0.52 15.68 -6.49
N GLU A 118 -1.60 16.17 -5.90
CA GLU A 118 -2.07 17.56 -6.06
C GLU A 118 -1.43 18.51 -5.03
N ASP A 119 -0.79 17.95 -3.98
CA ASP A 119 -0.02 18.74 -3.01
C ASP A 119 1.32 19.16 -3.63
N THR A 120 1.49 20.48 -3.76
CA THR A 120 2.71 21.07 -4.32
C THR A 120 3.96 20.69 -3.54
N GLU A 121 3.86 20.50 -2.21
CA GLU A 121 5.01 20.09 -1.40
C GLU A 121 5.40 18.64 -1.68
N LEU A 122 4.42 17.75 -1.89
CA LEU A 122 4.71 16.38 -2.31
C LEU A 122 5.31 16.35 -3.71
N ILE A 123 4.76 17.11 -4.67
CA ILE A 123 5.32 17.19 -6.03
C ILE A 123 6.78 17.63 -5.97
N LYS A 124 7.11 18.68 -5.22
CA LYS A 124 8.49 19.15 -5.03
C LYS A 124 9.37 18.05 -4.41
N ALA A 125 8.87 17.37 -3.37
CA ALA A 125 9.60 16.30 -2.71
C ALA A 125 9.88 15.12 -3.65
N VAL A 126 8.89 14.70 -4.45
CA VAL A 126 9.05 13.65 -5.47
C VAL A 126 10.04 14.10 -6.53
N TYR A 127 9.88 15.30 -7.09
CA TYR A 127 10.78 15.81 -8.12
C TYR A 127 12.24 15.88 -7.64
N GLY A 128 12.47 16.44 -6.45
CA GLY A 128 13.82 16.59 -5.90
C GLY A 128 14.48 15.28 -5.49
N ASN A 129 13.73 14.33 -4.92
CA ASN A 129 14.29 13.08 -4.39
C ASN A 129 14.25 11.91 -5.38
N VAL A 130 13.49 12.01 -6.47
CA VAL A 130 13.35 10.95 -7.47
C VAL A 130 13.88 11.43 -8.81
N VAL A 131 13.26 12.46 -9.39
CA VAL A 131 13.57 12.88 -10.77
C VAL A 131 14.99 13.46 -10.87
N MET A 132 15.34 14.39 -9.99
CA MET A 132 16.68 15.00 -10.01
C MET A 132 17.78 13.99 -9.67
N GLU A 133 17.52 13.06 -8.74
CA GLU A 133 18.49 12.02 -8.37
C GLU A 133 18.67 10.98 -9.48
N LEU A 134 17.59 10.59 -10.17
CA LEU A 134 17.68 9.75 -11.37
C LEU A 134 18.49 10.44 -12.47
N GLN A 135 18.26 11.73 -12.72
CA GLN A 135 19.01 12.48 -13.72
C GLN A 135 20.51 12.49 -13.40
N ARG A 136 20.86 12.79 -12.14
CA ARG A 136 22.27 12.76 -11.67
C ARG A 136 22.91 11.39 -11.89
N LEU A 137 22.15 10.32 -11.63
CA LEU A 137 22.63 8.95 -11.82
C LEU A 137 22.88 8.65 -13.31
N CYS A 138 21.96 9.06 -14.19
CA CYS A 138 22.13 8.91 -15.64
C CYS A 138 23.32 9.72 -16.18
N ASP A 139 23.48 10.96 -15.72
CA ASP A 139 24.59 11.83 -16.11
C ASP A 139 25.94 11.26 -15.66
N ALA A 140 25.99 10.58 -14.50
CA ALA A 140 27.21 9.94 -14.00
C ALA A 140 27.59 8.64 -14.74
N LEU A 141 26.66 8.05 -15.48
CA LEU A 141 26.86 6.83 -16.28
C LEU A 141 27.13 7.11 -17.76
N SER A 142 26.97 8.36 -18.19
CA SER A 142 27.17 8.83 -19.56
C SER A 142 28.61 9.28 -19.79
#